data_AF-A0A2G6QW85-F1
#
_entry.id   AF-A0A2G6QW85-F1
#
_cell.length_a   1.000
_cell.length_b   1.000
_cell.length_c   1.000
_cell.angle_alpha   90.00
_cell.angle_beta   90.00
_cell.angle_gamma   90.00
#
_symmetry.space_group_name_H-M   'P 1'
#
loop_
_entity.id
_entity.type
_entity.pdbx_description
1 polymer ?
#
loop_
_entity_poly.entity_id
_entity_poly.type
_entity_poly.pdbx_seq_one_letter_code
_entity_poly.pdbx_strand_id
1 'polypeptide(L)'
;MIEDELIKIWQSSSNQERIKFEKSKLMIELQSSLDNLNKWWEFAVRVEVVAAFIAIPIFAFITYWIPFTTSKIASVLIIIYVVFLITRLTSIKKLKPMDLEENYLMYLKKSKKYLEAQGILIETYKYWGALPLYPIIFLFVIDFWEIPSKRVLIVILFLNMVGMHIYAYIIQKRKVKKEINPRISRINELINQLEQ
;
A
#
# COMPACT_ATOMS: atom_id res chain seq x y z
N MET A 1 17.43 12.56 40.22
CA MET A 1 17.32 11.38 41.11
C MET A 1 17.09 10.09 40.34
N ILE A 2 15.93 9.86 39.71
CA ILE A 2 15.69 8.60 38.93
C ILE A 2 16.64 8.50 37.72
N GLU A 3 16.90 9.61 37.04
CA GLU A 3 17.78 9.67 35.86
C GLU A 3 19.26 9.41 36.23
N ASP A 4 19.70 9.94 37.39
CA ASP A 4 21.06 9.73 37.91
C ASP A 4 21.30 8.28 38.36
N GLU A 5 20.28 7.62 38.89
CA GLU A 5 20.32 6.19 39.25
C GLU A 5 20.38 5.30 38.00
N LEU A 6 19.62 5.63 36.95
CA LEU A 6 19.69 4.93 35.66
C LEU A 6 21.07 5.07 35.01
N ILE A 7 21.69 6.25 35.09
CA ILE A 7 23.05 6.49 34.59
C ILE A 7 24.07 5.65 35.37
N LYS A 8 23.93 5.55 36.70
CA LYS A 8 24.83 4.74 37.54
C LYS A 8 24.71 3.25 37.23
N ILE A 9 23.48 2.74 37.06
CA ILE A 9 23.21 1.35 36.66
C ILE A 9 23.80 1.07 35.27
N TRP A 10 23.64 2.01 34.33
CA TRP A 10 24.24 1.91 32.99
C TRP A 10 25.77 1.91 33.04
N GLN A 11 26.38 2.73 33.89
CA GLN A 11 27.84 2.76 34.08
C GLN A 11 28.37 1.47 34.71
N SER A 12 27.60 0.81 35.58
CA SER A 12 27.97 -0.46 36.22
C SER A 12 27.65 -1.74 35.44
N SER A 13 26.76 -1.68 34.44
CA SER A 13 26.36 -2.85 33.66
C SER A 13 27.52 -3.35 32.78
N SER A 14 27.66 -4.67 32.67
CA SER A 14 28.70 -5.28 31.82
C SER A 14 28.49 -4.94 30.34
N ASN A 15 29.57 -4.94 29.53
CA ASN A 15 29.45 -4.70 28.08
C ASN A 15 28.44 -5.65 27.41
N GLN A 16 28.28 -6.88 27.89
CA GLN A 16 27.28 -7.82 27.39
C GLN A 16 25.84 -7.38 27.67
N GLU A 17 25.55 -6.80 28.83
CA GLU A 17 24.22 -6.27 29.18
C GLU A 17 23.87 -5.04 28.36
N ARG A 18 24.83 -4.14 28.13
CA ARG A 18 24.64 -2.96 27.25
C ARG A 18 24.30 -3.39 25.82
N ILE A 19 25.04 -4.35 25.27
CA ILE A 19 24.77 -4.90 23.92
C ILE A 19 23.39 -5.55 23.87
N LYS A 20 22.99 -6.32 24.89
CA LYS A 20 21.67 -6.96 24.95
C LYS A 20 20.53 -5.91 25.02
N PHE A 21 20.74 -4.84 25.77
CA PHE A 21 19.77 -3.75 25.89
C PHE A 21 19.63 -2.96 24.57
N GLU A 22 20.74 -2.61 23.93
CA GLU A 22 20.72 -1.92 22.62
C GLU A 22 20.02 -2.75 21.55
N LYS A 23 20.30 -4.06 21.49
CA LYS A 23 19.58 -5.00 20.62
C LYS A 23 18.08 -4.98 20.89
N SER A 24 17.67 -5.10 22.16
CA SER A 24 16.26 -5.12 22.55
C SER A 24 15.54 -3.80 22.21
N LYS A 25 16.19 -2.66 22.43
CA LYS A 25 15.67 -1.34 22.06
C LYS A 25 15.47 -1.22 20.55
N LEU A 26 16.47 -1.63 19.76
CA LEU A 26 16.43 -1.57 18.31
C LEU A 26 15.32 -2.49 17.74
N MET A 27 15.10 -3.66 18.36
CA MET A 27 13.98 -4.54 18.04
C MET A 27 12.62 -3.87 18.25
N ILE A 28 12.41 -3.23 19.42
CA ILE A 28 11.16 -2.52 19.75
C ILE A 28 10.91 -1.35 18.78
N GLU A 29 11.95 -0.56 18.49
CA GLU A 29 11.85 0.55 17.54
C GLU A 29 11.51 0.08 16.13
N LEU A 30 12.11 -1.03 15.68
CA LEU A 30 11.79 -1.62 14.39
C LEU A 30 10.34 -2.11 14.37
N GLN A 31 9.89 -2.85 15.38
CA GLN A 31 8.52 -3.36 15.46
C GLN A 31 7.50 -2.23 15.41
N SER A 32 7.68 -1.20 16.25
CA SER A 32 6.82 0.00 16.24
C SER A 32 6.79 0.70 14.87
N SER A 33 7.95 0.78 14.21
CA SER A 33 8.07 1.36 12.87
C SER A 33 7.37 0.54 11.78
N LEU A 34 7.38 -0.79 11.90
CA LEU A 34 6.66 -1.72 11.01
C LEU A 34 5.15 -1.66 11.24
N ASP A 35 4.72 -1.60 12.50
CA ASP A 35 3.31 -1.50 12.86
C ASP A 35 2.68 -0.21 12.32
N ASN A 36 3.39 0.91 12.41
CA ASN A 36 2.93 2.17 11.85
C ASN A 36 2.77 2.11 10.32
N LEU A 37 3.71 1.46 9.62
CA LEU A 37 3.61 1.25 8.18
C LEU A 37 2.44 0.30 7.84
N ASN A 38 2.25 -0.75 8.64
CA ASN A 38 1.17 -1.71 8.46
C ASN A 38 -0.21 -1.07 8.70
N LYS A 39 -0.36 -0.21 9.71
CA LYS A 39 -1.59 0.56 9.94
C LYS A 39 -1.93 1.44 8.74
N TRP A 40 -0.94 2.11 8.17
CA TRP A 40 -1.12 2.89 6.94
C TRP A 40 -1.56 2.00 5.77
N TRP A 41 -0.94 0.82 5.59
CA TRP A 41 -1.32 -0.13 4.56
C TRP A 41 -2.77 -0.61 4.72
N GLU A 42 -3.16 -0.98 5.93
CA GLU A 42 -4.53 -1.42 6.24
C GLU A 42 -5.55 -0.30 6.02
N PHE A 43 -5.19 0.94 6.32
CA PHE A 43 -6.00 2.11 6.00
C PHE A 43 -6.17 2.27 4.49
N ALA A 44 -5.07 2.21 3.71
CA ALA A 44 -5.13 2.31 2.25
C ALA A 44 -6.03 1.23 1.63
N VAL A 45 -5.88 -0.03 2.05
CA VAL A 45 -6.74 -1.13 1.59
C VAL A 45 -8.20 -0.90 1.99
N ARG A 46 -8.46 -0.38 3.19
CA ARG A 46 -9.82 -0.10 3.66
C ARG A 46 -10.50 0.98 2.83
N VAL A 47 -9.77 2.04 2.47
CA VAL A 47 -10.28 3.11 1.60
C VAL A 47 -10.69 2.55 0.24
N GLU A 48 -9.87 1.68 -0.37
CA GLU A 48 -10.20 1.04 -1.66
C GLU A 48 -11.42 0.13 -1.57
N VAL A 49 -11.56 -0.63 -0.47
CA VAL A 49 -12.73 -1.47 -0.22
C VAL A 49 -14.00 -0.64 -0.09
N VAL A 50 -13.96 0.46 0.66
CA VAL A 50 -15.10 1.38 0.80
C VAL A 50 -15.43 2.02 -0.55
N ALA A 51 -14.42 2.45 -1.31
CA ALA A 51 -14.61 3.00 -2.65
C ALA A 51 -15.30 1.99 -3.58
N ALA A 52 -14.96 0.70 -3.49
CA ALA A 52 -15.63 -0.35 -4.26
C ALA A 52 -17.09 -0.57 -3.85
N PHE A 53 -17.38 -0.54 -2.54
CA PHE A 53 -18.77 -0.64 -2.05
C PHE A 53 -19.65 0.50 -2.57
N ILE A 54 -19.06 1.65 -2.91
CA ILE A 54 -19.77 2.78 -3.51
C ILE A 54 -19.81 2.66 -5.04
N ALA A 55 -18.67 2.35 -5.67
CA ALA A 55 -18.53 2.31 -7.12
C ALA A 55 -19.39 1.20 -7.75
N ILE A 56 -19.43 0.00 -7.15
CA ILE A 56 -20.15 -1.14 -7.73
C ILE A 56 -21.65 -0.85 -7.87
N PRO A 57 -22.39 -0.41 -6.83
CA PRO A 57 -23.80 -0.04 -6.97
C PRO A 57 -24.04 1.09 -7.98
N ILE A 58 -23.17 2.10 -7.99
CA ILE A 58 -23.27 3.23 -8.94
C ILE A 58 -23.17 2.72 -10.38
N PHE A 59 -22.12 1.94 -10.69
CA PHE A 59 -21.94 1.41 -12.04
C PHE A 59 -22.98 0.36 -12.42
N ALA A 60 -23.49 -0.42 -11.47
CA ALA A 60 -24.61 -1.33 -11.70
C ALA A 60 -25.89 -0.56 -12.08
N PHE A 61 -26.20 0.52 -11.38
CA PHE A 61 -27.33 1.39 -11.69
C PHE A 61 -27.17 2.07 -13.05
N ILE A 62 -25.98 2.63 -13.32
CA ILE A 62 -25.62 3.28 -14.58
C ILE A 62 -25.77 2.33 -15.77
N THR A 63 -25.40 1.06 -15.60
CA THR A 63 -25.52 0.02 -16.66
C THR A 63 -26.96 -0.16 -17.13
N TYR A 64 -27.94 0.01 -16.24
CA TYR A 64 -29.37 -0.10 -16.59
C TYR A 64 -29.89 1.17 -17.27
N TRP A 65 -29.47 2.35 -16.79
CA TRP A 65 -30.03 3.64 -17.21
C TRP A 65 -29.42 4.25 -18.46
N ILE A 66 -28.13 4.02 -18.73
CA ILE A 66 -27.48 4.60 -19.92
C ILE A 66 -27.99 3.91 -21.20
N PRO A 67 -28.33 4.66 -22.26
CA PRO A 67 -28.82 4.06 -23.51
C PRO A 67 -27.70 3.41 -24.35
N PHE A 68 -26.44 3.82 -24.15
CA PHE A 68 -25.33 3.43 -25.01
C PHE A 68 -24.69 2.08 -24.64
N THR A 69 -24.52 1.21 -25.64
CA THR A 69 -23.97 -0.13 -25.44
C THR A 69 -22.52 -0.11 -24.98
N THR A 70 -21.66 0.79 -25.49
CA THR A 70 -20.24 0.77 -25.09
C THR A 70 -20.05 1.23 -23.65
N SER A 71 -20.82 2.23 -23.19
CA SER A 71 -20.83 2.64 -21.78
C SER A 71 -21.35 1.54 -20.84
N LYS A 72 -22.31 0.70 -21.27
CA LYS A 72 -22.75 -0.46 -20.48
C LYS A 72 -21.64 -1.49 -20.32
N ILE A 73 -20.96 -1.84 -21.41
CA ILE A 73 -19.82 -2.77 -21.39
C ILE A 73 -18.72 -2.21 -20.49
N ALA A 74 -18.39 -0.93 -20.64
CA ALA A 74 -17.39 -0.27 -19.81
C ALA A 74 -17.78 -0.27 -18.32
N SER A 75 -19.05 -0.05 -17.99
CA SER A 75 -19.54 -0.10 -16.60
C SER A 75 -19.33 -1.48 -15.96
N VAL A 76 -19.62 -2.56 -16.69
CA VAL A 76 -19.36 -3.93 -16.23
C VAL A 76 -17.85 -4.17 -16.08
N LEU A 77 -17.03 -3.70 -17.03
CA LEU A 77 -15.57 -3.78 -16.94
C LEU A 77 -15.02 -3.02 -15.72
N ILE A 78 -15.59 -1.86 -15.37
CA ILE A 78 -15.21 -1.12 -14.16
C ILE A 78 -15.49 -1.95 -12.90
N ILE A 79 -16.65 -2.60 -12.82
CA ILE A 79 -16.98 -3.49 -11.69
C ILE A 79 -15.95 -4.61 -11.57
N ILE A 80 -15.65 -5.30 -12.67
CA ILE A 80 -14.66 -6.38 -12.71
C ILE A 80 -13.27 -5.86 -12.30
N TYR A 81 -12.88 -4.70 -12.82
CA TYR A 81 -11.60 -4.06 -12.55
C TYR A 81 -11.45 -3.68 -11.06
N VAL A 82 -12.49 -3.13 -10.45
CA VAL A 82 -12.50 -2.78 -9.02
C VAL A 82 -12.34 -4.04 -8.15
N VAL A 83 -13.04 -5.13 -8.49
CA VAL A 83 -12.86 -6.42 -7.81
C VAL A 83 -11.43 -6.94 -7.97
N PHE A 84 -10.88 -6.86 -9.18
CA PHE A 84 -9.49 -7.23 -9.45
C PHE A 84 -8.50 -6.41 -8.60
N LEU A 85 -8.66 -5.09 -8.50
CA LEU A 85 -7.81 -4.24 -7.66
C LEU A 85 -7.82 -4.68 -6.19
N ILE A 86 -9.01 -4.91 -5.63
CA ILE A 86 -9.13 -5.35 -4.22
C ILE A 86 -8.46 -6.70 -4.02
N THR A 87 -8.70 -7.67 -4.91
CA THR A 87 -8.09 -9.00 -4.77
C THR A 87 -6.56 -8.93 -4.84
N ARG A 88 -6.01 -8.08 -5.70
CA ARG A 88 -4.57 -7.86 -5.80
C ARG A 88 -4.00 -7.22 -4.54
N LEU A 89 -4.62 -6.16 -4.03
CA LEU A 89 -4.19 -5.45 -2.80
C LEU A 89 -4.30 -6.31 -1.54
N THR A 90 -5.32 -7.17 -1.47
CA THR A 90 -5.53 -8.07 -0.31
C THR A 90 -4.66 -9.32 -0.37
N SER A 91 -4.19 -9.73 -1.56
CA SER A 91 -3.40 -10.96 -1.73
C SER A 91 -2.13 -11.01 -0.87
N ILE A 92 -1.50 -9.86 -0.62
CA ILE A 92 -0.25 -9.78 0.16
C ILE A 92 -0.47 -9.96 1.66
N LYS A 93 -1.71 -9.86 2.16
CA LYS A 93 -2.03 -10.08 3.59
C LYS A 93 -1.59 -11.47 4.06
N LYS A 94 -1.54 -12.45 3.16
CA LYS A 94 -1.05 -13.81 3.43
C LYS A 94 0.42 -13.86 3.88
N LEU A 95 1.21 -12.84 3.54
CA LEU A 95 2.61 -12.73 3.90
C LEU A 95 2.84 -11.99 5.22
N LYS A 96 1.79 -11.41 5.83
CA LYS A 96 1.90 -10.64 7.07
C LYS A 96 2.43 -11.54 8.19
N PRO A 97 3.47 -11.12 8.94
CA PRO A 97 3.93 -11.85 10.11
C PRO A 97 2.83 -11.95 11.16
N MET A 98 2.76 -13.09 11.87
CA MET A 98 1.85 -13.23 13.01
C MET A 98 2.58 -12.79 14.28
N ASP A 99 1.89 -12.08 15.18
CA ASP A 99 2.45 -11.58 16.44
C ASP A 99 2.95 -12.69 17.39
N LEU A 100 2.64 -13.95 17.08
CA LEU A 100 2.94 -15.14 17.88
C LEU A 100 4.03 -16.04 17.26
N GLU A 101 4.85 -15.53 16.35
CA GLU A 101 5.98 -16.31 15.84
C GLU A 101 7.00 -16.54 16.97
N GLU A 102 7.13 -17.80 17.41
CA GLU A 102 7.99 -18.22 18.53
C GLU A 102 9.47 -17.83 18.36
N ASN A 103 9.90 -17.50 17.14
CA ASN A 103 11.26 -17.09 16.82
C ASN A 103 11.29 -15.71 16.14
N TYR A 104 11.94 -14.75 16.81
CA TYR A 104 12.11 -13.39 16.31
C TYR A 104 12.87 -13.30 14.97
N LEU A 105 13.83 -14.20 14.72
CA LEU A 105 14.51 -14.29 13.43
C LEU A 105 13.53 -14.63 12.29
N MET A 106 12.56 -15.50 12.58
CA MET A 106 11.52 -15.89 11.62
C MET A 106 10.55 -14.73 11.35
N TYR A 107 10.18 -14.01 12.42
CA TYR A 107 9.39 -12.77 12.33
C TYR A 107 10.08 -11.73 11.43
N LEU A 108 11.38 -11.51 11.60
CA LEU A 108 12.14 -10.57 10.76
C LEU A 108 12.19 -11.00 9.30
N LYS A 109 12.47 -12.29 9.03
CA LYS A 109 12.51 -12.83 7.66
C LYS A 109 11.16 -12.68 6.95
N LYS A 110 10.06 -12.93 7.66
CA LYS A 110 8.71 -12.79 7.11
C LYS A 110 8.31 -11.32 6.94
N SER A 111 8.67 -10.45 7.89
CA SER A 111 8.50 -9.01 7.79
C SER A 111 9.21 -8.43 6.57
N LYS A 112 10.46 -8.85 6.31
CA LYS A 112 11.20 -8.49 5.10
C LYS A 112 10.43 -8.87 3.84
N LYS A 113 10.03 -10.15 3.73
CA LYS A 113 9.27 -10.65 2.57
C LYS A 113 7.96 -9.90 2.36
N TYR A 114 7.28 -9.53 3.45
CA TYR A 114 6.06 -8.74 3.40
C TYR A 114 6.31 -7.32 2.87
N LEU A 115 7.34 -6.63 3.37
CA LEU A 115 7.73 -5.30 2.90
C LEU A 115 8.20 -5.31 1.44
N GLU A 116 8.95 -6.32 1.02
CA GLU A 116 9.37 -6.48 -0.37
C GLU A 116 8.16 -6.65 -1.28
N ALA A 117 7.20 -7.50 -0.89
CA ALA A 117 5.96 -7.67 -1.63
C ALA A 117 5.14 -6.36 -1.71
N GLN A 118 5.04 -5.61 -0.62
CA GLN A 118 4.42 -4.27 -0.61
C GLN A 118 5.13 -3.31 -1.56
N GLY A 119 6.46 -3.25 -1.50
CA GLY A 119 7.29 -2.40 -2.36
C GLY A 119 7.07 -2.70 -3.84
N ILE A 120 7.18 -3.97 -4.23
CA ILE A 120 6.97 -4.41 -5.61
C ILE A 120 5.55 -4.08 -6.08
N LEU A 121 4.54 -4.31 -5.23
CA LEU A 121 3.15 -4.06 -5.58
C LEU A 121 2.90 -2.56 -5.83
N ILE A 122 3.47 -1.68 -5.01
CA ILE A 122 3.40 -0.23 -5.17
C ILE A 122 4.15 0.22 -6.43
N GLU A 123 5.37 -0.27 -6.67
CA GLU A 123 6.17 0.12 -7.84
C GLU A 123 5.55 -0.31 -9.17
N THR A 124 4.91 -1.48 -9.17
CA THR A 124 4.25 -2.04 -10.35
C THR A 124 2.81 -1.54 -10.53
N TYR A 125 2.25 -0.81 -9.57
CA TYR A 125 0.86 -0.32 -9.59
C TYR A 125 0.50 0.42 -10.88
N LYS A 126 1.45 1.15 -11.48
CA LYS A 126 1.24 1.84 -12.75
C LYS A 126 0.83 0.89 -13.89
N TYR A 127 1.33 -0.35 -13.90
CA TYR A 127 1.11 -1.31 -14.98
C TYR A 127 -0.17 -2.12 -14.81
N TRP A 128 -0.46 -2.59 -13.60
CA TRP A 128 -1.62 -3.46 -13.35
C TRP A 128 -2.81 -2.71 -12.74
N GLY A 129 -2.57 -1.55 -12.12
CA GLY A 129 -3.59 -0.67 -11.56
C GLY A 129 -3.93 0.45 -12.54
N ALA A 130 -3.07 1.46 -12.63
CA ALA A 130 -3.39 2.69 -13.38
C ALA A 130 -3.70 2.48 -14.86
N LEU A 131 -2.82 1.79 -15.60
CA LEU A 131 -2.87 1.72 -17.06
C LEU A 131 -4.13 1.00 -17.60
N PRO A 132 -4.57 -0.15 -17.06
CA PRO A 132 -5.78 -0.83 -17.52
C PRO A 132 -7.07 -0.01 -17.37
N LEU A 133 -7.09 1.01 -16.51
CA LEU A 133 -8.27 1.86 -16.32
C LEU A 133 -8.52 2.79 -17.52
N TYR A 134 -7.47 3.28 -18.18
CA TYR A 134 -7.58 4.22 -19.31
C TYR A 134 -8.44 3.71 -20.47
N PRO A 135 -8.22 2.50 -21.04
CA PRO A 135 -9.07 2.00 -22.12
C PRO A 135 -10.52 1.79 -21.66
N ILE A 136 -10.74 1.40 -20.40
CA ILE A 136 -12.10 1.22 -19.85
C ILE A 136 -12.83 2.56 -19.77
N ILE A 137 -12.16 3.60 -19.26
CA ILE A 137 -12.74 4.96 -19.19
C ILE A 137 -12.96 5.53 -20.58
N PHE A 138 -12.02 5.31 -21.51
CA PHE A 138 -12.18 5.75 -22.90
C PHE A 138 -13.42 5.11 -23.55
N LEU A 139 -13.61 3.80 -23.38
CA LEU A 139 -14.82 3.10 -23.81
C LEU A 139 -16.08 3.65 -23.13
N PHE A 140 -16.01 4.07 -21.87
CA PHE A 140 -17.16 4.64 -21.19
C PHE A 140 -17.61 5.98 -21.79
N VAL A 141 -16.67 6.84 -22.16
CA VAL A 141 -16.94 8.23 -22.56
C VAL A 141 -17.13 8.45 -24.06
N ILE A 142 -16.72 7.50 -24.92
CA ILE A 142 -16.70 7.69 -26.38
C ILE A 142 -18.09 8.04 -26.93
N ASP A 143 -19.14 7.36 -26.47
CA ASP A 143 -20.52 7.61 -26.91
C ASP A 143 -21.04 8.99 -26.50
N PHE A 144 -20.46 9.60 -25.45
CA PHE A 144 -20.83 10.93 -24.97
C PHE A 144 -20.11 12.07 -25.71
N TRP A 145 -19.09 11.76 -26.52
CA TRP A 145 -18.32 12.76 -27.27
C TRP A 145 -19.17 13.49 -28.31
N GLU A 146 -20.16 12.80 -28.88
CA GLU A 146 -21.10 13.37 -29.85
C GLU A 146 -21.98 14.48 -29.24
N ILE A 147 -22.11 14.54 -27.92
CA ILE A 147 -22.90 15.55 -27.21
C ILE A 147 -22.03 16.78 -26.90
N PRO A 148 -22.19 17.93 -27.58
CA PRO A 148 -21.26 19.05 -27.46
C PRO A 148 -21.15 19.61 -26.05
N SER A 149 -22.26 19.65 -25.30
CA SER A 149 -22.30 20.16 -23.92
C SER A 149 -21.48 19.32 -22.94
N LYS A 150 -21.18 18.05 -23.27
CA LYS A 150 -20.42 17.14 -22.41
C LYS A 150 -18.93 17.10 -22.73
N ARG A 151 -18.49 17.62 -23.88
CA ARG A 151 -17.09 17.55 -24.32
C ARG A 151 -16.12 18.18 -23.33
N VAL A 152 -16.42 19.38 -22.85
CA VAL A 152 -15.59 20.08 -21.86
C VAL A 152 -15.47 19.27 -20.56
N LEU A 153 -16.58 18.69 -20.10
CA LEU A 153 -16.60 17.83 -18.91
C LEU A 153 -15.71 16.58 -19.10
N ILE A 154 -15.81 15.92 -20.26
CA ILE A 154 -15.00 14.73 -20.57
C ILE A 154 -13.50 15.07 -20.56
N VAL A 155 -13.11 16.20 -21.15
CA VAL A 155 -11.70 16.66 -21.16
C VAL A 155 -11.22 16.94 -19.74
N ILE A 156 -12.02 17.64 -18.92
CA ILE A 156 -11.69 17.92 -17.52
C ILE A 156 -11.52 16.62 -16.72
N LEU A 157 -12.43 15.64 -16.89
CA LEU A 157 -12.35 14.33 -16.23
C LEU A 157 -11.07 13.58 -16.62
N PHE A 158 -10.71 13.59 -17.90
CA PHE A 158 -9.51 12.92 -18.38
C PHE A 158 -8.24 13.58 -17.83
N LEU A 159 -8.16 14.91 -17.86
CA LEU A 159 -7.04 15.67 -17.29
C LEU A 159 -6.91 15.44 -15.78
N ASN A 160 -8.04 15.43 -15.06
CA ASN A 160 -8.05 15.13 -13.62
C ASN A 160 -7.54 13.71 -13.35
N MET A 161 -8.02 12.72 -14.11
CA MET A 161 -7.58 11.33 -13.98
C MET A 161 -6.07 11.19 -14.22
N VAL A 162 -5.54 11.78 -15.29
CA VAL A 162 -4.10 11.77 -15.60
C VAL A 162 -3.31 12.45 -14.47
N GLY A 163 -3.75 13.63 -14.02
CA GLY A 163 -3.11 14.38 -12.94
C GLY A 163 -3.06 13.59 -11.63
N MET A 164 -4.17 12.97 -11.24
CA MET A 164 -4.26 12.12 -10.04
C MET A 164 -3.34 10.90 -10.13
N HIS A 165 -3.23 10.26 -11.30
CA HIS A 165 -2.32 9.14 -11.48
C HIS A 165 -0.84 9.54 -11.41
N ILE A 166 -0.47 10.68 -12.01
CA ILE A 166 0.90 11.21 -11.92
C ILE A 166 1.23 11.55 -10.46
N TYR A 167 0.31 12.23 -9.77
CA TYR A 167 0.46 12.58 -8.36
C TYR A 167 0.61 11.32 -7.48
N ALA A 168 -0.27 10.33 -7.66
CA ALA A 168 -0.21 9.06 -6.95
C ALA A 168 1.12 8.33 -7.20
N TYR A 169 1.59 8.29 -8.44
CA TYR A 169 2.89 7.69 -8.80
C TYR A 169 4.06 8.35 -8.06
N ILE A 170 4.09 9.69 -7.97
CA ILE A 170 5.14 10.42 -7.26
C ILE A 170 5.13 10.08 -5.77
N ILE A 171 3.95 10.07 -5.13
CA ILE A 171 3.81 9.72 -3.71
C ILE A 171 4.23 8.27 -3.46
N GLN A 172 3.74 7.34 -4.27
CA GLN A 172 4.04 5.91 -4.17
C GLN A 172 5.54 5.64 -4.29
N LYS A 173 6.20 6.21 -5.30
CA LYS A 173 7.64 6.10 -5.50
C LYS A 173 8.42 6.70 -4.33
N ARG A 174 7.99 7.85 -3.82
CA ARG A 174 8.59 8.48 -2.64
C ARG A 174 8.45 7.59 -1.41
N LYS A 175 7.30 6.95 -1.20
CA LYS A 175 7.06 6.03 -0.08
C LYS A 175 7.96 4.81 -0.14
N VAL A 176 8.09 4.16 -1.29
CA VAL A 176 9.00 3.00 -1.42
C VAL A 176 10.42 3.39 -1.06
N LYS A 177 10.91 4.52 -1.62
CA LYS A 177 12.26 5.01 -1.37
C LYS A 177 12.51 5.46 0.08
N LYS A 178 11.58 6.17 0.69
CA LYS A 178 11.78 6.81 2.02
C LYS A 178 11.28 5.98 3.19
N GLU A 179 10.32 5.09 2.98
CA GLU A 179 9.67 4.34 4.06
C GLU A 179 9.97 2.85 3.98
N ILE A 180 9.82 2.21 2.81
CA ILE A 180 9.94 0.74 2.69
C ILE A 180 11.42 0.31 2.63
N ASN A 181 12.20 0.85 1.70
CA ASN A 181 13.59 0.42 1.49
C ASN A 181 14.49 0.58 2.74
N PRO A 182 14.41 1.70 3.51
CA PRO A 182 15.21 1.84 4.73
C PRO A 182 14.86 0.79 5.79
N ARG A 183 13.59 0.39 5.90
CA ARG A 183 13.14 -0.63 6.85
C ARG A 183 13.62 -2.02 6.45
N ILE A 184 13.61 -2.34 5.15
CA ILE A 184 14.20 -3.57 4.61
C ILE A 184 15.70 -3.63 4.96
N SER A 185 16.44 -2.53 4.78
CA SER A 185 17.86 -2.46 5.15
C SER A 185 18.09 -2.74 6.64
N ARG A 186 17.33 -2.08 7.52
CA ARG A 186 17.41 -2.30 8.98
C ARG A 186 17.07 -3.73 9.39
N ILE A 187 16.09 -4.35 8.74
CA ILE A 187 15.77 -5.77 8.97
C ILE A 187 16.94 -6.65 8.57
N ASN A 188 17.59 -6.40 7.43
CA ASN A 188 18.76 -7.17 6.99
C ASN A 188 19.92 -7.05 7.98
N GLU A 189 20.20 -5.84 8.46
CA GLU A 189 21.22 -5.61 9.48
C GLU A 189 20.96 -6.43 10.76
N LEU A 190 19.70 -6.44 11.22
CA LEU A 190 19.33 -7.23 12.41
C LEU A 190 19.38 -8.74 12.20
N ILE A 191 18.95 -9.23 11.04
CA ILE A 191 19.07 -10.65 10.70
C ILE A 191 20.54 -11.07 10.76
N ASN A 192 21.43 -10.30 10.13
CA ASN A 192 22.87 -10.61 10.12
C ASN A 192 23.48 -10.61 11.52
N GLN A 193 23.03 -9.72 12.42
CA GLN A 193 23.49 -9.66 13.81
C GLN A 193 22.95 -10.77 14.73
N LEU A 194 21.88 -11.46 14.31
CA LEU A 194 21.27 -12.57 15.04
C LEU A 194 21.73 -13.93 14.53
N GLU A 195 22.21 -13.99 13.29
CA GLU A 195 22.80 -15.20 12.68
C GLU A 195 24.31 -15.33 12.97
N GLN A 196 24.96 -14.25 13.42
CA GLN A 196 26.32 -14.23 13.99
C GLN A 196 26.29 -14.52 15.49
#